data_AF-A0AA38KJN4-F1
#
_entry.id   AF-A0AA38KJN4-F1
#
_cell.length_a   1.000
_cell.length_b   1.000
_cell.length_c   1.000
_cell.angle_alpha   90.00
_cell.angle_beta   90.00
_cell.angle_gamma   90.00
#
_symmetry.space_group_name_H-M   'P 1'
#
loop_
_entity.id
_entity.type
_entity.pdbx_description
1 polymer ?
#
loop_
_entity_poly.entity_id
_entity_poly.type
_entity_poly.pdbx_seq_one_letter_code
_entity_poly.pdbx_strand_id
1 'polypeptide(L)' 'KNEEHAKVPMMPPMLTDIHLSTGPFYESSFAVSFYTPRKFKKAPPKAEESLALEQK' A
#
# COMPACT_ATOMS: atom_id res chain seq x y z
N LYS A 1 -8.69 -4.95 1.87
CA LYS A 1 -10.09 -4.61 2.22
C LYS A 1 -10.14 -3.17 2.69
N ASN A 2 -11.31 -2.55 2.68
CA ASN A 2 -11.52 -1.17 3.10
C ASN A 2 -12.81 -1.08 3.91
N GLU A 3 -12.89 -0.09 4.79
CA GLU A 3 -14.01 0.11 5.73
C GLU A 3 -15.34 0.30 5.00
N GLU A 4 -15.33 0.84 3.78
CA GLU A 4 -16.54 1.10 2.98
C GLU A 4 -16.99 -0.11 2.14
N HIS A 5 -16.28 -1.25 2.23
CA HIS A 5 -16.46 -2.44 1.37
C HIS A 5 -16.51 -2.10 -0.14
N ALA A 6 -15.89 -0.99 -0.52
CA ALA A 6 -15.90 -0.46 -1.87
C ALA A 6 -15.09 -1.35 -2.82
N LYS A 7 -15.66 -1.61 -4.01
CA LYS A 7 -14.98 -2.34 -5.08
C LYS A 7 -14.10 -1.39 -5.89
N VAL A 8 -12.81 -1.37 -5.57
CA VAL A 8 -11.80 -0.63 -6.34
C VAL A 8 -11.32 -1.50 -7.50
N PRO A 9 -11.50 -1.09 -8.77
CA PRO A 9 -10.96 -1.85 -9.90
C PRO A 9 -9.43 -1.80 -9.87
N MET A 10 -8.80 -2.93 -10.20
CA MET A 10 -7.35 -3.06 -10.26
C MET A 10 -6.78 -2.24 -11.43
N MET A 11 -5.67 -1.54 -11.17
CA MET A 11 -5.00 -0.67 -12.14
C MET A 11 -3.54 -1.13 -12.32
N PRO A 12 -3.07 -1.37 -13.55
CA PRO A 12 -1.65 -1.59 -13.81
C PRO A 12 -0.88 -0.26 -13.96
N PRO A 13 0.45 -0.24 -13.75
CA PRO A 13 1.26 -1.26 -13.06
C PRO A 13 1.22 -1.08 -11.53
N MET A 14 1.57 -2.15 -10.80
CA MET A 14 1.94 -2.02 -9.39
C MET A 14 3.42 -1.65 -9.29
N LEU A 15 3.74 -0.73 -8.38
CA LEU A 15 5.10 -0.28 -8.13
C LEU A 15 5.61 -0.92 -6.84
N THR A 16 6.88 -1.29 -6.83
CA THR A 16 7.55 -1.82 -5.64
C THR A 16 8.83 -1.05 -5.42
N ASP A 17 8.92 -0.38 -4.29
CA ASP A 17 10.10 0.35 -3.86
C ASP A 17 10.84 -0.50 -2.83
N ILE A 18 12.12 -0.81 -3.10
CA ILE A 18 12.94 -1.65 -2.24
C ILE A 18 13.95 -0.76 -1.51
N HIS A 19 13.91 -0.79 -0.19
CA HIS A 19 14.83 -0.07 0.68
C HIS A 19 15.82 -1.06 1.30
N LEU A 20 17.04 -1.01 0.80
CA LEU A 20 18.13 -1.82 1.34
C LEU A 20 18.68 -1.15 2.59
N SER A 21 18.72 -1.90 3.69
CA SER A 21 19.43 -1.46 4.90
C SER A 21 20.92 -1.72 4.74
N THR A 22 21.72 -0.70 5.09
CA THR A 22 23.18 -0.79 5.20
C THR A 22 23.63 -0.95 6.66
N GLY A 23 22.70 -1.21 7.58
CA GLY A 23 22.97 -1.38 9.01
C GLY A 23 23.39 -2.80 9.38
N PRO A 24 23.91 -3.02 10.61
CA PRO A 24 24.44 -4.31 11.07
C PRO A 24 23.39 -5.44 11.10
N PHE A 25 22.11 -5.10 11.08
CA PHE A 25 21.00 -6.05 11.16
C PHE A 25 20.38 -6.40 9.79
N TYR A 26 20.96 -5.96 8.66
CA TYR A 26 20.61 -6.35 7.27
C TYR A 26 19.11 -6.59 7.00
N GLU A 27 18.23 -5.74 7.52
CA GLU A 27 16.80 -5.86 7.29
C GLU A 27 16.40 -4.93 6.15
N SER A 28 16.15 -5.50 4.96
CA SER A 28 15.59 -4.75 3.83
C SER A 28 14.10 -4.59 4.01
N SER A 29 13.58 -3.38 3.81
CA SER A 29 12.14 -3.12 3.76
C SER A 29 11.70 -2.86 2.32
N PHE A 30 10.42 -3.01 2.05
CA PHE A 30 9.87 -2.68 0.74
C PHE A 30 8.47 -2.07 0.91
N ALA A 31 8.11 -1.18 0.00
CA ALA A 31 6.80 -0.59 -0.10
C ALA A 31 6.15 -0.99 -1.42
N VAL A 32 4.90 -1.47 -1.36
CA VAL A 32 4.10 -1.79 -2.56
C VAL A 32 3.05 -0.71 -2.75
N SER A 33 3.09 -0.05 -3.90
CA SER A 33 2.21 1.05 -4.26
C SER A 33 1.37 0.70 -5.49
N PHE A 34 0.11 1.14 -5.50
CA PHE A 34 -0.79 0.97 -6.64
C PHE A 34 -1.52 2.28 -6.94
N TYR A 35 -1.90 2.46 -8.20
CA TYR A 35 -2.62 3.65 -8.62
C TYR A 35 -4.11 3.55 -8.29
N THR A 36 -4.65 4.63 -7.72
CA THR A 36 -6.08 4.76 -7.45
C THR A 36 -6.82 5.33 -8.66
N PRO A 37 -7.89 4.67 -9.15
CA PRO A 37 -8.70 5.17 -10.26
C PRO A 37 -9.24 6.58 -10.01
N ARG A 38 -9.46 7.37 -11.08
CA ARG A 38 -9.92 8.77 -11.00
C ARG A 38 -11.11 8.99 -10.07
N LYS A 39 -12.08 8.07 -10.09
CA LYS A 39 -13.29 8.12 -9.26
C LYS A 39 -13.01 8.10 -7.74
N PHE A 40 -11.88 7.53 -7.33
CA PHE A 40 -11.46 7.41 -5.94
C PHE A 40 -10.28 8.35 -5.59
N LYS A 41 -9.82 9.20 -6.52
CA LYS A 41 -8.63 10.04 -6.31
C LYS A 41 -8.87 11.16 -5.27
N LYS A 42 -10.09 11.69 -5.19
CA LYS A 42 -10.45 12.76 -4.23
C LYS A 42 -10.75 12.22 -2.83
N ALA A 43 -11.31 11.02 -2.76
CA ALA A 43 -11.69 10.36 -1.52
C ALA A 43 -11.43 8.85 -1.69
N PRO A 44 -10.18 8.39 -1.48
CA PRO A 44 -9.87 6.98 -1.51
C PRO A 44 -10.53 6.28 -0.31
N PRO A 45 -11.01 5.04 -0.48
CA PRO A 45 -11.60 4.29 0.62
C PRO A 45 -10.54 3.96 1.67
N LYS A 46 -10.91 4.07 2.95
CA LYS A 46 -9.98 3.86 4.06
C LYS A 46 -9.68 2.39 4.25
N ALA A 47 -8.40 2.02 4.33
CA ALA A 47 -8.01 0.64 4.58
C ALA A 47 -8.51 0.17 5.95
N GLU A 48 -8.92 -1.10 6.05
CA GLU A 48 -9.24 -1.71 7.34
C GLU A 48 -7.98 -1.74 8.23
N GLU A 49 -8.13 -1.40 9.51
CA GLU A 49 -7.02 -1.36 10.47
C GLU A 49 -6.31 -2.72 10.63
N SER A 50 -7.04 -3.84 10.51
CA SER A 50 -6.46 -5.19 10.54
C SER A 50 -5.46 -5.48 9.42
N LEU A 51 -5.43 -4.63 8.39
CA LEU A 51 -4.48 -4.69 7.27
C LEU A 51 -3.38 -3.64 7.38
N ALA A 52 -3.37 -2.82 8.44
CA ALA A 52 -2.25 -1.96 8.74
C ALA A 52 -1.03 -2.85 9.00
N LEU A 53 0.04 -2.60 8.25
CA LEU A 53 1.33 -3.21 8.53
C LEU A 53 1.85 -2.58 9.82
N GLU A 54 2.10 -3.40 10.83
CA GLU A 54 2.84 -3.01 12.03
C GLU A 54 4.19 -2.43 11.59
N GLN A 55 4.33 -1.11 11.67
CA GLN A 55 5.62 -0.44 11.49
C GLN A 55 6.39 -0.62 12.81
N LYS A 56 7.17 -1.70 12.88
CA LYS A 56 8.01 -1.98 14.04
C LYS A 56 9.26 -1.11 14.04
#